data_AF-A0A1C6NTQ2-F1
#
_entry.id   AF-A0A1C6NTQ2-F1
#
_cell.length_a   1.000
_cell.length_b   1.000
_cell.length_c   1.000
_cell.angle_alpha   90.00
_cell.angle_beta   90.00
_cell.angle_gamma   90.00
#
_symmetry.space_group_name_H-M   'P 1'
#
loop_
_entity.id
_entity.type
_entity.pdbx_description
1 polymer ?
#
loop_
_entity_poly.entity_id
_entity_poly.type
_entity_poly.pdbx_seq_one_letter_code
_entity_poly.pdbx_strand_id
1 'polypeptide(L)'
;MNEYQTLERRRLVTIVRAMLSGELPFLEGAEQVLGIKSQLVGVADRDPDFDVFVVIRSETDHFPLENQRHLWAPEALARLEPEMKSAEKWASSFAPQACRNLIDRFGC
;
A
#
# COMPACT_ATOMS: atom_id res chain seq x y z
N MET A 1 -7.56 -10.52 22.16
CA MET A 1 -7.61 -10.25 20.70
C MET A 1 -8.52 -11.30 20.10
N ASN A 2 -9.57 -10.90 19.39
CA ASN A 2 -10.50 -11.86 18.77
C ASN A 2 -9.92 -12.41 17.45
N GLU A 3 -10.54 -13.45 16.90
CA GLU A 3 -10.07 -14.10 15.65
C GLU A 3 -10.06 -13.11 14.47
N TYR A 4 -11.05 -12.22 14.41
CA TYR A 4 -11.14 -11.17 13.39
C TYR A 4 -9.95 -10.20 13.42
N GLN A 5 -9.60 -9.68 14.60
CA GLN A 5 -8.42 -8.83 14.77
C GLN A 5 -7.13 -9.54 14.39
N THR A 6 -7.02 -10.83 14.69
CA THR A 6 -5.85 -11.64 14.33
C THR A 6 -5.75 -11.81 12.80
N LEU A 7 -6.89 -11.98 12.13
CA LEU A 7 -6.96 -12.09 10.68
C LEU A 7 -6.50 -10.80 9.98
N GLU A 8 -6.99 -9.64 10.41
CA GLU A 8 -6.64 -8.36 9.77
C GLU A 8 -5.16 -8.00 10.01
N ARG A 9 -4.59 -8.31 11.19
CA ARG A 9 -3.14 -8.16 11.43
C ARG A 9 -2.32 -9.04 10.49
N ARG A 10 -2.70 -10.31 10.33
CA ARG A 10 -2.03 -11.21 9.37
C ARG A 10 -2.16 -10.72 7.95
N ARG A 11 -3.33 -10.21 7.56
CA ARG A 11 -3.56 -9.66 6.22
C ARG A 11 -2.67 -8.45 5.95
N LEU A 12 -2.57 -7.51 6.89
CA LEU A 12 -1.64 -6.39 6.81
C LEU A 12 -0.20 -6.89 6.60
N VAL A 13 0.26 -7.81 7.45
CA VAL A 13 1.63 -8.37 7.39
C VAL A 13 1.89 -9.04 6.05
N THR A 14 0.92 -9.79 5.51
CA THR A 14 1.03 -10.41 4.18
C THR A 14 1.20 -9.37 3.08
N ILE A 15 0.40 -8.31 3.09
CA ILE A 15 0.47 -7.23 2.10
C ILE A 15 1.83 -6.55 2.14
N VAL A 16 2.27 -6.08 3.30
CA VAL A 16 3.55 -5.35 3.40
C VAL A 16 4.76 -6.26 3.13
N ARG A 17 4.65 -7.58 3.36
CA ARG A 17 5.69 -8.55 2.94
C ARG A 17 5.74 -8.71 1.43
N ALA A 18 4.59 -8.81 0.76
CA ALA A 18 4.52 -8.86 -0.70
C ALA A 18 5.11 -7.59 -1.35
N MET A 19 4.92 -6.43 -0.71
CA MET A 19 5.54 -5.17 -1.14
C MET A 19 7.06 -5.20 -1.00
N LEU A 20 7.57 -5.76 0.10
CA LEU A 20 9.02 -5.91 0.31
C LEU A 20 9.66 -6.94 -0.62
N SER A 21 8.94 -8.01 -1.01
CA SER A 21 9.44 -8.99 -1.97
C SER A 21 9.32 -8.55 -3.43
N GLY A 22 8.62 -7.44 -3.69
CA GLY A 22 8.35 -6.94 -5.05
C GLY A 22 7.22 -7.69 -5.78
N GLU A 23 6.48 -8.54 -5.07
CA GLU A 23 5.28 -9.22 -5.60
C GLU A 23 4.08 -8.27 -5.71
N LEU A 24 4.05 -7.20 -4.91
CA LEU A 24 3.01 -6.18 -4.93
C LEU A 24 3.63 -4.78 -5.08
N PRO A 25 3.29 -4.00 -6.11
CA PRO A 25 3.76 -2.63 -6.24
C PRO A 25 3.35 -1.76 -5.06
N PHE A 26 4.16 -0.75 -4.72
CA PHE A 26 3.90 0.16 -3.61
C PHE A 26 2.63 0.98 -3.80
N LEU A 27 2.31 1.37 -5.04
CA LEU A 27 1.07 2.09 -5.36
C LEU A 27 -0.17 1.24 -5.02
N GLU A 28 -0.19 -0.03 -5.47
CA GLU A 28 -1.28 -0.96 -5.20
C GLU A 28 -1.35 -1.34 -3.71
N GLY A 29 -0.18 -1.54 -3.11
CA GLY A 29 -0.06 -1.87 -1.69
C GLY A 29 -0.56 -0.75 -0.77
N ALA A 30 -0.34 0.52 -1.13
CA ALA A 30 -0.82 1.66 -0.35
C ALA A 30 -2.34 1.67 -0.20
N GLU A 31 -3.09 1.44 -1.28
CA GLU A 31 -4.55 1.34 -1.22
C GLU A 31 -5.01 0.18 -0.35
N GLN A 32 -4.37 -0.99 -0.46
CA GLN A 32 -4.72 -2.15 0.35
C GLN A 32 -4.43 -1.95 1.84
N VAL A 33 -3.26 -1.37 2.19
CA VAL A 33 -2.89 -1.06 3.57
C VAL A 33 -3.88 -0.06 4.19
N LEU A 34 -4.22 1.00 3.47
CA LEU A 34 -5.16 2.03 3.96
C LEU A 34 -6.59 1.50 4.07
N GLY A 35 -7.01 0.60 3.18
CA GLY A 35 -8.30 -0.07 3.26
C GLY A 35 -8.47 -0.95 4.50
N ILE A 36 -7.38 -1.48 5.06
CA ILE A 36 -7.40 -2.31 6.28
C ILE A 36 -7.21 -1.47 7.55
N LYS A 37 -6.62 -0.26 7.47
CA LYS A 37 -6.31 0.59 8.64
C LYS A 37 -7.50 0.74 9.60
N SER A 38 -8.70 0.97 9.07
CA SER A 38 -9.92 1.17 9.87
C SER A 38 -10.40 -0.09 10.60
N GLN A 39 -9.91 -1.26 10.22
CA GLN A 39 -10.26 -2.57 10.82
C GLN A 39 -9.26 -3.00 11.90
N LEU A 40 -8.11 -2.32 12.01
CA LEU A 40 -7.09 -2.59 13.00
C LEU A 40 -7.40 -1.89 14.32
N VAL A 41 -7.17 -2.58 15.43
CA VAL A 41 -7.33 -2.01 16.77
C VAL A 41 -5.99 -1.51 17.29
N GLY A 42 -6.00 -0.35 17.96
CA GLY A 42 -4.80 0.23 18.57
C GLY A 42 -3.87 0.96 17.59
N VAL A 43 -4.37 1.27 16.39
CA VAL A 43 -3.70 2.20 15.45
C VAL A 43 -4.18 3.61 15.77
N ALA A 44 -3.25 4.53 15.97
CA ALA A 44 -3.59 5.94 16.17
C ALA A 44 -4.09 6.56 14.86
N ASP A 45 -4.94 7.59 14.95
CA ASP A 45 -5.41 8.34 13.77
C ASP A 45 -4.23 8.85 12.93
N ARG A 46 -3.22 9.40 13.63
CA ARG A 46 -1.90 9.76 13.10
C ARG A 46 -0.90 8.68 13.50
N ASP A 47 -0.65 7.77 12.58
CA ASP A 47 0.35 6.72 12.74
C ASP A 47 1.41 6.92 11.66
N PRO A 48 2.68 7.18 12.02
CA PRO A 48 3.72 7.57 11.06
C PRO A 48 3.99 6.49 10.01
N ASP A 49 3.80 5.21 10.35
CA ASP A 49 3.97 4.12 9.39
C ASP A 49 2.81 4.06 8.41
N PHE A 50 1.58 4.40 8.83
CA PHE A 50 0.43 4.50 7.93
C PHE A 50 0.42 5.79 7.10
N ASP A 51 0.92 6.90 7.65
CA ASP A 51 0.98 8.20 6.96
C ASP A 51 1.87 8.12 5.69
N VAL A 52 2.87 7.24 5.68
CA VAL A 52 3.66 6.91 4.48
C VAL A 52 2.77 6.45 3.32
N PHE A 53 1.78 5.59 3.58
CA PHE A 53 0.86 5.12 2.55
C PHE A 53 -0.19 6.17 2.17
N VAL A 54 -0.57 7.06 3.10
CA VAL A 54 -1.42 8.23 2.80
C VAL A 54 -0.74 9.17 1.83
N VAL A 55 0.57 9.42 2.00
CA VAL A 55 1.37 10.24 1.09
C VAL A 55 1.44 9.58 -0.29
N ILE A 56 1.75 8.29 -0.37
CA ILE A 56 1.78 7.57 -1.65
C ILE A 56 0.44 7.70 -2.36
N ARG A 57 -0.66 7.34 -1.68
CA ARG A 57 -2.00 7.40 -2.24
C ARG A 57 -2.36 8.79 -2.75
N SER A 58 -2.07 9.84 -1.97
CA SER A 58 -2.40 11.23 -2.36
C SER A 58 -1.67 11.67 -3.62
N GLU A 59 -0.42 11.24 -3.80
CA GLU A 59 0.37 11.59 -4.99
C GLU A 59 0.00 10.71 -6.21
N THR A 60 -0.68 9.58 -6.00
CA THR A 60 -0.94 8.58 -7.05
C THR A 60 -2.42 8.31 -7.31
N ASP A 61 -3.33 9.09 -6.72
CA ASP A 61 -4.79 8.89 -6.78
C ASP A 61 -5.39 9.04 -8.18
N HIS A 62 -4.66 9.72 -9.08
CA HIS A 62 -5.02 9.92 -10.47
C HIS A 62 -4.57 8.77 -11.38
N PHE A 63 -3.75 7.82 -10.88
CA PHE A 63 -3.38 6.63 -11.65
C PHE A 63 -4.42 5.52 -11.47
N PRO A 64 -4.71 4.75 -12.53
CA PRO A 64 -5.56 3.58 -12.40
C PRO A 64 -4.85 2.45 -11.66
N LEU A 65 -5.54 1.92 -10.65
CA LEU A 65 -5.18 0.64 -10.05
C LEU A 65 -5.33 -0.49 -11.08
N GLU A 66 -4.63 -1.60 -10.89
CA GLU A 66 -4.62 -2.74 -11.80
C GLU A 66 -6.03 -3.21 -12.17
N ASN A 67 -6.90 -3.32 -11.17
CA ASN A 67 -8.29 -3.73 -11.36
C ASN A 67 -9.14 -2.69 -12.11
N GLN A 68 -8.68 -1.44 -12.28
CA GLN A 68 -9.36 -0.38 -13.01
C GLN A 68 -8.82 -0.18 -14.42
N ARG A 69 -7.62 -0.71 -14.75
CA ARG A 69 -6.98 -0.47 -16.07
C ARG A 69 -7.85 -0.91 -17.25
N HIS A 70 -8.70 -1.93 -17.08
CA HIS A 70 -9.64 -2.37 -18.12
C HIS A 70 -10.71 -1.31 -18.48
N LEU A 71 -10.91 -0.30 -17.64
CA LEU A 71 -11.84 0.81 -17.87
C LEU A 71 -11.17 1.99 -18.58
N TRP A 72 -9.85 1.95 -18.79
CA TRP A 72 -9.07 3.04 -19.38
C TRP A 72 -8.70 2.74 -20.83
N ALA A 73 -8.64 3.79 -21.65
CA ALA A 73 -8.15 3.67 -23.01
C ALA A 73 -6.68 3.20 -23.01
N PRO A 74 -6.27 2.23 -23.85
CA PRO A 74 -4.89 1.75 -23.91
C PRO A 74 -3.87 2.87 -24.13
N GLU A 75 -4.21 3.89 -24.92
CA GLU A 75 -3.35 5.05 -25.20
C GLU A 75 -3.22 5.99 -23.99
N ALA A 76 -4.21 6.02 -23.09
CA ALA A 76 -4.09 6.75 -21.82
C ALA A 76 -3.15 6.01 -20.87
N LEU A 77 -3.28 4.68 -20.76
CA LEU A 77 -2.38 3.85 -19.96
C LEU A 77 -0.93 3.95 -20.43
N ALA A 78 -0.69 3.85 -21.75
CA ALA A 78 0.66 3.96 -22.32
C ALA A 78 1.30 5.33 -22.06
N ARG A 79 0.50 6.41 -22.01
CA ARG A 79 1.00 7.77 -21.68
C ARG A 79 1.37 7.92 -20.22
N LEU A 80 0.64 7.28 -19.31
CA LEU A 80 0.88 7.37 -17.86
C LEU A 80 1.96 6.40 -17.37
N GLU A 81 2.25 5.33 -18.12
CA GLU A 81 3.18 4.28 -17.71
C GLU A 81 4.57 4.80 -17.24
N PRO A 82 5.22 5.78 -17.91
CA PRO A 82 6.49 6.34 -17.44
C PRO A 82 6.36 7.06 -16.08
N GLU A 83 5.23 7.73 -15.86
CA GLU A 83 4.95 8.46 -14.62
C GLU A 83 4.64 7.48 -13.48
N MET A 84 3.82 6.46 -13.74
CA MET A 84 3.55 5.37 -12.80
C MET A 84 4.85 4.66 -12.37
N LYS A 85 5.76 4.37 -13.31
CA LYS A 85 7.08 3.79 -13.00
C LYS A 85 7.93 4.72 -12.14
N SER A 86 7.85 6.03 -12.39
CA SER A 86 8.59 7.03 -11.61
C SER A 86 8.03 7.16 -10.19
N ALA A 87 6.70 7.16 -10.04
CA ALA A 87 6.02 7.17 -8.76
C ALA A 87 6.32 5.89 -7.95
N GLU A 88 6.32 4.73 -8.59
CA GLU A 88 6.69 3.46 -7.96
C GLU A 88 8.14 3.50 -7.46
N LYS A 89 9.08 4.00 -8.27
CA LYS A 89 10.48 4.19 -7.87
C LYS A 89 10.60 5.17 -6.70
N TRP A 90 9.87 6.28 -6.73
CA TRP A 90 9.82 7.24 -5.64
C TRP A 90 9.33 6.59 -4.33
N ALA A 91 8.20 5.88 -4.38
CA ALA A 91 7.65 5.17 -3.22
C ALA A 91 8.62 4.13 -2.66
N SER A 92 9.29 3.36 -3.53
CA SER A 92 10.28 2.34 -3.14
C SER A 92 11.47 2.90 -2.34
N SER A 93 11.74 4.21 -2.43
CA SER A 93 12.85 4.84 -1.70
C SER A 93 12.60 5.01 -0.20
N PHE A 94 11.34 4.98 0.26
CA PHE A 94 10.99 5.22 1.68
C PHE A 94 9.95 4.23 2.25
N ALA A 95 9.01 3.73 1.44
CA ALA A 95 7.98 2.80 1.87
C ALA A 95 8.49 1.50 2.53
N PRO A 96 9.66 0.93 2.13
CA PRO A 96 10.18 -0.27 2.77
C PRO A 96 10.40 -0.14 4.28
N GLN A 97 10.73 1.05 4.78
CA GLN A 97 10.94 1.25 6.21
C GLN A 97 9.62 1.13 7.00
N ALA A 98 8.54 1.75 6.50
CA ALA A 98 7.22 1.61 7.10
C ALA A 98 6.73 0.16 7.04
N CYS A 99 6.98 -0.55 5.93
CA CYS A 99 6.64 -1.97 5.81
C CYS A 99 7.31 -2.82 6.89
N ARG A 100 8.61 -2.60 7.15
CA ARG A 100 9.34 -3.30 8.21
C ARG A 100 8.78 -2.98 9.60
N ASN A 101 8.54 -1.71 9.89
CA ASN A 101 7.97 -1.29 11.18
C ASN A 101 6.59 -1.93 11.42
N LEU A 102 5.75 -2.00 10.37
CA LEU A 102 4.44 -2.67 10.46
C LEU A 102 4.58 -4.20 10.67
N ILE A 103 5.56 -4.85 10.03
CA ILE A 103 5.84 -6.27 10.29
C ILE A 103 6.28 -6.47 11.74
N ASP A 104 7.15 -5.63 12.28
CA ASP A 104 7.62 -5.75 13.67
C ASP A 104 6.49 -5.51 14.69
N ARG A 105 5.57 -4.58 14.38
CA ARG A 105 4.42 -4.25 15.24
C ARG A 105 3.27 -5.24 15.16
N PHE A 106 3.01 -5.79 13.97
CA PHE A 106 1.82 -6.62 13.70
C PHE A 106 2.13 -8.09 13.40
N GLY A 107 3.40 -8.42 13.17
CA GLY A 107 3.89 -9.79 13.07
C GLY A 107 3.75 -10.50 14.42
N CYS A 108 3.24 -11.72 14.37
CA CYS A 108 3.16 -12.64 15.49
C CYS A 108 3.82 -13.96 15.06
#